data_AF-A0A936VX99-F1
#
_entry.id   AF-A0A936VX99-F1
#
_cell.length_a   1.000
_cell.length_b   1.000
_cell.length_c   1.000
_cell.angle_alpha   90.00
_cell.angle_beta   90.00
_cell.angle_gamma   90.00
#
_symmetry.space_group_name_H-M   'P 1'
#
loop_
_entity.id
_entity.type
_entity.pdbx_description
1 polymer ?
#
loop_
_entity_poly.entity_id
_entity_poly.type
_entity_poly.pdbx_seq_one_letter_code
_entity_poly.pdbx_strand_id
1 'polypeptide(L)'
;MYVHEGIVKDTLINNDIPFKSKSHNEPIPNARSDKYGSKSGDDFLHNVLSFLSIGLGDSEQVLVDSFLHYLNLNDDLHVVTIADTFTSIMGRNDCTSLEHLNNYFEKQSTNTNYFVFNFQKLENISNTQYYKYCNRVFVFISEHAVNIDVDELCKSINQEESNIHFVICHSDSCAKPNDTLYIFNNKLPQHFSHVQNNENDFARLYRLIKGNSITLVLGGGGCKGLAHFGILKALEEYTIPIDAVCGTSIGAIVAYLWAIHRTSAGAIDRARHFFMDNPTPWWDLNVIPRKSLYGGKKIDAIFKSQIQNHQIEDLWLPFFCNSSNLTKLELMIHDQGSSLTALRASLAIPGIFPPVLHEDKVLVDGGVFNNLPVDIVSNKRKGKIIASRVDMPSSSIVNNKIPNIFSTLYQSSTANVDMNTEKNRGLIDLYFEPRVSKYGMMQWMAIDEIIQIGYEYACQKLSRQEDISILFGKI
;
A
#
# COMPACT_ATOMS: atom_id res chain seq x y z
N MET A 1 46.52 0.50 -31.20
CA MET A 1 46.78 0.65 -32.65
C MET A 1 45.80 -0.23 -33.38
N TYR A 2 45.17 0.33 -34.42
CA TYR A 2 44.05 -0.16 -35.22
C TYR A 2 42.63 0.12 -34.72
N VAL A 3 42.10 1.15 -35.39
CA VAL A 3 40.76 1.71 -35.47
C VAL A 3 39.97 0.90 -36.50
N HIS A 4 38.66 0.75 -36.31
CA HIS A 4 37.74 0.77 -37.45
C HIS A 4 36.39 1.37 -37.07
N GLU A 5 36.04 2.42 -37.82
CA GLU A 5 34.81 3.20 -37.76
C GLU A 5 33.62 2.48 -38.42
N GLY A 6 32.42 2.84 -37.95
CA GLY A 6 31.26 3.17 -38.79
C GLY A 6 30.37 2.03 -39.29
N ILE A 7 29.08 2.09 -38.92
CA ILE A 7 27.95 2.38 -39.84
C ILE A 7 26.66 2.47 -39.00
N VAL A 8 26.07 3.67 -39.00
CA VAL A 8 24.69 3.96 -38.58
C VAL A 8 23.75 3.64 -39.74
N LYS A 9 22.64 2.94 -39.51
CA LYS A 9 21.45 2.97 -40.38
C LYS A 9 20.17 2.71 -39.59
N ASP A 10 19.23 3.62 -39.79
CA ASP A 10 17.83 3.61 -39.37
C ASP A 10 17.09 2.33 -39.76
N THR A 11 16.12 1.92 -38.95
CA THR A 11 14.92 1.25 -39.47
C THR A 11 13.72 1.47 -38.54
N LEU A 12 12.82 2.36 -38.97
CA LEU A 12 11.41 2.42 -38.60
C LEU A 12 10.73 1.11 -39.00
N ILE A 13 9.93 0.50 -38.10
CA ILE A 13 9.00 -0.57 -38.45
C ILE A 13 7.62 -0.25 -37.87
N ASN A 14 6.69 0.03 -38.79
CA ASN A 14 5.24 0.10 -38.61
C ASN A 14 4.68 -1.20 -38.03
N ASN A 15 3.78 -1.11 -37.05
CA ASN A 15 2.91 -2.21 -36.65
C ASN A 15 1.45 -1.79 -36.83
N ASP A 16 0.93 -1.99 -38.03
CA ASP A 16 -0.51 -2.12 -38.31
C ASP A 16 -0.96 -3.53 -37.91
N ILE A 17 -1.89 -3.65 -36.96
CA ILE A 17 -2.58 -4.91 -36.65
C ILE A 17 -4.06 -4.76 -37.05
N PRO A 18 -4.61 -5.63 -37.92
CA PRO A 18 -5.95 -5.45 -38.48
C PRO A 18 -7.05 -5.99 -37.56
N PHE A 19 -8.04 -5.13 -37.25
CA PHE A 19 -9.33 -5.54 -36.70
C PHE A 19 -10.12 -6.34 -37.75
N LYS A 20 -10.40 -7.62 -37.47
CA LYS A 20 -11.39 -8.42 -38.20
C LYS A 20 -12.67 -8.53 -37.39
N SER A 21 -13.74 -7.94 -37.93
CA SER A 21 -15.12 -8.16 -37.50
C SER A 21 -15.57 -9.58 -37.86
N LYS A 22 -16.17 -10.28 -36.90
CA LYS A 22 -17.07 -11.40 -37.17
C LYS A 22 -18.25 -11.38 -36.22
N SER A 23 -19.43 -11.22 -36.82
CA SER A 23 -20.73 -11.51 -36.26
C SER A 23 -20.91 -13.02 -36.08
N HIS A 24 -21.52 -13.44 -34.98
CA HIS A 24 -22.50 -14.55 -34.95
C HIS A 24 -23.25 -14.55 -33.61
N ASN A 25 -24.59 -14.60 -33.73
CA ASN A 25 -25.58 -14.81 -32.68
C ASN A 25 -25.54 -16.27 -32.20
N GLU A 26 -25.56 -16.51 -30.88
CA GLU A 26 -26.43 -17.45 -30.14
C GLU A 26 -26.15 -17.39 -28.62
N PRO A 27 -27.10 -17.82 -27.75
CA PRO A 27 -27.38 -17.16 -26.47
C PRO A 27 -26.53 -17.64 -25.28
N ILE A 28 -26.15 -16.67 -24.43
CA ILE A 28 -25.43 -16.85 -23.18
C ILE A 28 -26.43 -17.26 -22.06
N PRO A 29 -26.14 -18.24 -21.20
CA PRO A 29 -27.02 -18.60 -20.08
C PRO A 29 -27.01 -17.53 -18.98
N ASN A 30 -28.21 -17.24 -18.48
CA ASN A 30 -28.57 -16.30 -17.40
C ASN A 30 -27.49 -16.08 -16.33
N ALA A 31 -26.73 -14.99 -16.46
CA ALA A 31 -26.12 -14.32 -15.33
C ALA A 31 -27.24 -13.56 -14.58
N ARG A 32 -27.28 -13.76 -13.26
CA ARG A 32 -28.22 -13.16 -12.31
C ARG A 32 -28.45 -11.68 -12.62
N SER A 33 -29.63 -11.40 -13.16
CA SER A 33 -30.29 -10.11 -13.10
C SER A 33 -30.51 -9.77 -11.63
N ASP A 34 -29.84 -8.73 -11.14
CA ASP A 34 -30.43 -7.72 -10.27
C ASP A 34 -29.41 -6.61 -10.00
N LYS A 35 -29.93 -5.37 -9.98
CA LYS A 35 -29.32 -4.08 -9.60
C LYS A 35 -28.79 -3.17 -10.70
N TYR A 36 -29.67 -2.80 -11.63
CA TYR A 36 -29.87 -1.36 -11.90
C TYR A 36 -31.22 -0.98 -11.29
N GLY A 37 -31.26 -0.87 -9.96
CA GLY A 37 -32.38 -0.24 -9.27
C GLY A 37 -32.32 1.26 -9.53
N SER A 38 -33.48 1.90 -9.63
CA SER A 38 -33.58 3.37 -9.56
C SER A 38 -32.75 3.85 -8.36
N LYS A 39 -31.63 4.54 -8.62
CA LYS A 39 -30.82 5.15 -7.56
C LYS A 39 -31.73 6.10 -6.79
N SER A 40 -31.88 5.87 -5.49
CA SER A 40 -32.59 6.81 -4.64
C SER A 40 -31.78 8.11 -4.56
N GLY A 41 -32.41 9.26 -4.30
CA GLY A 41 -31.71 10.54 -4.20
C GLY A 41 -30.52 10.52 -3.22
N ASP A 42 -30.53 9.64 -2.21
CA ASP A 42 -29.44 9.47 -1.24
C ASP A 42 -28.19 8.81 -1.85
N ASP A 43 -28.32 7.99 -2.91
CA ASP A 43 -27.20 7.25 -3.52
C ASP A 43 -26.18 8.17 -4.22
N PHE A 44 -26.60 9.36 -4.66
CA PHE A 44 -25.72 10.32 -5.34
C PHE A 44 -24.78 11.05 -4.38
N LEU A 45 -25.26 11.36 -3.18
CA LEU A 45 -24.47 12.07 -2.17
C LEU A 45 -23.25 11.26 -1.75
N HIS A 46 -23.37 9.93 -1.72
CA HIS A 46 -22.27 9.00 -1.43
C HIS A 46 -21.03 9.13 -2.33
N ASN A 47 -21.15 9.79 -3.48
CA ASN A 47 -20.06 9.98 -4.42
C ASN A 47 -19.65 11.45 -4.62
N VAL A 48 -20.01 12.32 -3.67
CA VAL A 48 -19.57 13.72 -3.66
C VAL A 48 -18.24 13.84 -2.90
N LEU A 49 -17.23 14.35 -3.60
CA LEU A 49 -15.86 14.53 -3.14
C LEU A 49 -15.55 16.02 -3.07
N SER A 50 -14.87 16.46 -2.02
CA SER A 50 -14.35 17.84 -1.95
C SER A 50 -12.83 17.82 -1.97
N PHE A 51 -12.23 18.67 -2.79
CA PHE A 51 -10.80 18.97 -2.81
C PHE A 51 -10.58 20.34 -2.20
N LEU A 52 -9.71 20.41 -1.20
CA LEU A 52 -9.35 21.64 -0.51
C LEU A 52 -7.86 21.85 -0.63
N SER A 53 -7.44 23.01 -1.10
CA SER A 53 -6.01 23.38 -1.17
C SER A 53 -5.65 24.29 -0.01
N ILE A 54 -4.56 23.96 0.71
CA ILE A 54 -4.05 24.70 1.86
C ILE A 54 -2.58 25.04 1.64
N GLY A 55 -2.27 26.34 1.59
CA GLY A 55 -0.89 26.83 1.62
C GLY A 55 -0.02 26.39 0.43
N LEU A 56 -0.62 26.07 -0.72
CA LEU A 56 0.11 25.61 -1.91
C LEU A 56 0.90 26.76 -2.55
N GLY A 57 2.15 26.50 -2.90
CA GLY A 57 2.94 27.33 -3.80
C GLY A 57 2.63 27.06 -5.29
N ASP A 58 3.26 27.83 -6.19
CA ASP A 58 3.00 27.73 -7.63
C ASP A 58 3.24 26.33 -8.20
N SER A 59 4.33 25.65 -7.80
CA SER A 59 4.65 24.29 -8.27
C SER A 59 3.64 23.24 -7.81
N GLU A 60 3.15 23.36 -6.58
CA GLU A 60 2.17 22.42 -6.01
C GLU A 60 0.77 22.69 -6.58
N GLN A 61 0.46 23.95 -6.89
CA GLN A 61 -0.76 24.29 -7.61
C GLN A 61 -0.79 23.66 -9.00
N VAL A 62 0.35 23.68 -9.73
CA VAL A 62 0.49 22.97 -11.01
C VAL A 62 0.23 21.47 -10.86
N LEU A 63 0.69 20.84 -9.78
CA LEU A 63 0.42 19.44 -9.49
C LEU A 63 -1.10 19.21 -9.32
N VAL A 64 -1.77 20.02 -8.51
CA VAL A 64 -3.23 19.91 -8.31
C VAL A 64 -3.98 20.10 -9.62
N ASP A 65 -3.61 21.10 -10.42
CA ASP A 65 -4.25 21.35 -11.71
C ASP A 65 -4.01 20.19 -12.70
N SER A 66 -2.80 19.63 -12.72
CA SER A 66 -2.45 18.45 -13.52
C SER A 66 -3.23 17.22 -13.08
N PHE A 67 -3.44 17.05 -11.78
CA PHE A 67 -4.26 15.97 -11.25
C PHE A 67 -5.75 16.14 -11.62
N LEU A 68 -6.30 17.35 -11.54
CA LEU A 68 -7.67 17.63 -11.99
C LEU A 68 -7.83 17.38 -13.49
N HIS A 69 -6.83 17.71 -14.30
CA HIS A 69 -6.80 17.35 -15.71
C HIS A 69 -6.79 15.83 -15.91
N TYR A 70 -5.96 15.10 -15.15
CA TYR A 70 -5.95 13.64 -15.16
C TYR A 70 -7.33 13.05 -14.82
N LEU A 71 -8.03 13.60 -13.83
CA LEU A 71 -9.40 13.17 -13.50
C LEU A 71 -10.37 13.40 -14.67
N ASN A 72 -10.30 14.55 -15.35
CA ASN A 72 -11.17 14.88 -16.47
C ASN A 72 -10.94 14.02 -17.72
N LEU A 73 -9.76 13.42 -17.88
CA LEU A 73 -9.50 12.45 -18.95
C LEU A 73 -10.18 11.09 -18.70
N ASN A 74 -10.66 10.85 -17.47
CA ASN A 74 -11.33 9.62 -17.09
C ASN A 74 -12.85 9.89 -17.00
N ASP A 75 -13.62 9.39 -17.98
CA ASP A 75 -15.07 9.65 -18.18
C ASP A 75 -15.98 9.31 -16.97
N ASP A 76 -15.44 8.60 -15.98
CA ASP A 76 -16.11 8.14 -14.77
C ASP A 76 -16.29 9.22 -13.67
N LEU A 77 -15.52 10.31 -13.72
CA LEU A 77 -15.52 11.40 -12.73
C LEU A 77 -15.86 12.74 -13.40
N HIS A 78 -16.86 13.44 -12.85
CA HIS A 78 -17.21 14.77 -13.31
C HIS A 78 -16.68 15.79 -12.30
N VAL A 79 -15.59 16.46 -12.66
CA VAL A 79 -15.01 17.52 -11.84
C VAL A 79 -15.82 18.79 -12.04
N VAL A 80 -16.32 19.35 -10.94
CA VAL A 80 -17.02 20.64 -10.91
C VAL A 80 -16.13 21.63 -10.17
N THR A 81 -15.40 22.47 -10.92
CA THR A 81 -14.61 23.55 -10.32
C THR A 81 -15.56 24.64 -9.82
N ILE A 82 -15.56 24.90 -8.50
CA ILE A 82 -16.42 25.90 -7.90
C ILE A 82 -15.65 27.21 -7.74
N ALA A 83 -15.98 28.17 -8.57
CA ALA A 83 -15.95 29.57 -8.16
C ALA A 83 -17.35 30.19 -8.29
N ASP A 84 -18.04 29.96 -9.41
CA ASP A 84 -19.32 30.62 -9.70
C ASP A 84 -20.52 29.65 -9.84
N THR A 85 -20.28 28.37 -10.15
CA THR A 85 -21.34 27.40 -10.47
C THR A 85 -22.09 26.89 -9.24
N PHE A 86 -21.46 26.75 -8.08
CA PHE A 86 -22.15 26.20 -6.90
C PHE A 86 -23.06 27.23 -6.23
N THR A 87 -22.63 28.50 -6.20
CA THR A 87 -23.45 29.62 -5.76
C THR A 87 -24.66 29.83 -6.68
N SER A 88 -24.52 29.52 -7.98
CA SER A 88 -25.63 29.54 -8.93
C SER A 88 -26.56 28.32 -8.81
N ILE A 89 -26.02 27.13 -8.46
CA ILE A 89 -26.81 25.92 -8.18
C ILE A 89 -27.61 26.05 -6.87
N MET A 90 -27.00 26.57 -5.81
CA MET A 90 -27.59 26.63 -4.46
C MET A 90 -28.41 27.90 -4.21
N GLY A 91 -28.37 28.88 -5.13
CA GLY A 91 -29.11 30.13 -5.03
C GLY A 91 -28.70 31.01 -3.85
N ARG A 92 -28.95 32.33 -3.97
CA ARG A 92 -28.85 33.22 -2.80
C ARG A 92 -30.04 32.95 -1.88
N ASN A 93 -29.73 32.46 -0.69
CA ASN A 93 -30.50 32.50 0.56
C ASN A 93 -31.67 31.54 0.81
N ASP A 94 -32.26 30.84 -0.18
CA ASP A 94 -33.46 30.01 0.10
C ASP A 94 -33.39 28.53 -0.36
N CYS A 95 -32.33 28.07 -1.03
CA CYS A 95 -32.23 26.69 -1.54
C CYS A 95 -31.09 25.89 -0.88
N THR A 96 -31.21 25.62 0.42
CA THR A 96 -30.25 24.79 1.19
C THR A 96 -30.58 23.29 1.20
N SER A 97 -31.63 22.85 0.49
CA SER A 97 -32.14 21.48 0.55
C SER A 97 -31.35 20.48 -0.30
N LEU A 98 -31.10 19.30 0.26
CA LEU A 98 -30.57 18.08 -0.41
C LEU A 98 -31.21 17.82 -1.78
N GLU A 99 -32.49 18.17 -1.91
CA GLU A 99 -33.29 18.00 -3.12
C GLU A 99 -32.75 18.77 -4.34
N HIS A 100 -32.14 19.95 -4.16
CA HIS A 100 -31.57 20.71 -5.28
C HIS A 100 -30.27 20.09 -5.80
N LEU A 101 -29.40 19.61 -4.90
CA LEU A 101 -28.19 18.89 -5.29
C LEU A 101 -28.55 17.59 -6.00
N ASN A 102 -29.52 16.85 -5.48
CA ASN A 102 -30.01 15.62 -6.11
C ASN A 102 -30.59 15.91 -7.51
N ASN A 103 -31.44 16.92 -7.64
CA ASN A 103 -31.99 17.34 -8.94
C ASN A 103 -30.90 17.80 -9.94
N TYR A 104 -29.84 18.45 -9.45
CA TYR A 104 -28.70 18.83 -10.29
C TYR A 104 -27.94 17.59 -10.77
N PHE A 105 -27.61 16.66 -9.86
CA PHE A 105 -26.88 15.43 -10.19
C PHE A 105 -27.69 14.50 -11.11
N GLU A 106 -29.00 14.36 -10.89
CA GLU A 106 -29.89 13.59 -11.77
C GLU A 106 -29.90 14.16 -13.20
N LYS A 107 -29.94 15.49 -13.36
CA LYS A 107 -29.91 16.14 -14.68
C LYS A 107 -28.59 15.95 -15.43
N GLN A 108 -27.49 15.75 -14.72
CA GLN A 108 -26.16 15.48 -15.31
C GLN A 108 -25.92 13.97 -15.51
N SER A 109 -26.82 13.11 -15.04
CA SER A 109 -26.60 11.66 -15.03
C SER A 109 -26.92 11.02 -16.39
N THR A 110 -25.88 10.73 -17.17
CA THR A 110 -25.92 9.60 -18.10
C THR A 110 -24.79 8.58 -17.88
N ASN A 111 -23.62 8.95 -17.32
CA ASN A 111 -22.52 7.99 -17.06
C ASN A 111 -21.57 8.33 -15.89
N THR A 112 -21.81 9.41 -15.14
CA THR A 112 -20.86 9.86 -14.09
C THR A 112 -21.14 9.23 -12.73
N ASN A 113 -20.11 8.71 -12.08
CA ASN A 113 -20.22 8.13 -10.74
C ASN A 113 -19.81 9.08 -9.60
N TYR A 114 -18.91 10.04 -9.80
CA TYR A 114 -18.40 10.92 -8.74
C TYR A 114 -18.39 12.40 -9.13
N PHE A 115 -18.70 13.29 -8.18
CA PHE A 115 -18.63 14.75 -8.33
C PHE A 115 -17.50 15.31 -7.47
N VAL A 116 -16.53 16.00 -8.08
CA VAL A 116 -15.38 16.58 -7.37
C VAL A 116 -15.51 18.09 -7.30
N PHE A 117 -15.54 18.65 -6.09
CA PHE A 117 -15.61 20.08 -5.85
C PHE A 117 -14.25 20.62 -5.41
N ASN A 118 -13.61 21.45 -6.25
CA ASN A 118 -12.30 22.03 -5.94
C ASN A 118 -12.40 23.43 -5.31
N PHE A 119 -11.87 23.59 -4.10
CA PHE A 119 -11.78 24.84 -3.35
C PHE A 119 -10.33 25.28 -3.23
N GLN A 120 -9.98 26.37 -3.95
CA GLN A 120 -8.59 26.82 -4.07
C GLN A 120 -8.06 27.59 -2.85
N LYS A 121 -8.90 28.16 -1.95
CA LYS A 121 -8.42 28.96 -0.80
C LYS A 121 -9.27 28.80 0.47
N LEU A 122 -8.57 28.67 1.61
CA LEU A 122 -9.06 28.58 2.99
C LEU A 122 -9.94 29.74 3.46
N GLU A 123 -9.82 30.91 2.84
CA GLU A 123 -10.45 32.16 3.32
C GLU A 123 -12.00 32.14 3.34
N ASN A 124 -12.64 31.06 2.87
CA ASN A 124 -14.10 30.91 2.83
C ASN A 124 -14.66 29.66 3.56
N ILE A 125 -13.84 28.90 4.31
CA ILE A 125 -14.30 27.64 4.96
C ILE A 125 -15.50 27.87 5.89
N SER A 126 -15.50 28.96 6.65
CA SER A 126 -16.52 29.25 7.68
C SER A 126 -17.95 29.47 7.15
N ASN A 127 -18.13 29.68 5.84
CA ASN A 127 -19.44 29.96 5.24
C ASN A 127 -20.08 28.77 4.51
N THR A 128 -19.49 27.58 4.61
CA THR A 128 -19.81 26.51 3.67
C THR A 128 -20.46 25.30 4.33
N GLN A 129 -21.79 25.37 4.50
CA GLN A 129 -22.59 24.23 4.96
C GLN A 129 -22.57 23.02 4.00
N TYR A 130 -21.85 23.05 2.88
CA TYR A 130 -21.86 21.94 1.91
C TYR A 130 -20.99 20.77 2.33
N TYR A 131 -19.94 20.97 3.13
CA TYR A 131 -19.04 19.88 3.50
C TYR A 131 -19.79 18.74 4.18
N LYS A 132 -20.89 19.03 4.89
CA LYS A 132 -21.78 18.01 5.49
C LYS A 132 -22.41 17.03 4.49
N TYR A 133 -22.39 17.35 3.20
CA TYR A 133 -22.89 16.52 2.11
C TYR A 133 -21.78 15.74 1.39
N CYS A 134 -20.51 15.97 1.72
CA CYS A 134 -19.38 15.24 1.14
C CYS A 134 -19.09 13.98 1.97
N ASN A 135 -18.88 12.85 1.28
CA ASN A 135 -18.52 11.60 1.95
C ASN A 135 -17.03 11.45 2.15
N ARG A 136 -16.22 12.14 1.35
CA ARG A 136 -14.77 12.21 1.50
C ARG A 136 -14.26 13.61 1.15
N VAL A 137 -13.28 14.06 1.91
CA VAL A 137 -12.59 15.33 1.67
C VAL A 137 -11.11 15.05 1.46
N PHE A 138 -10.57 15.46 0.31
CA PHE A 138 -9.15 15.42 0.02
C PHE A 138 -8.55 16.80 0.27
N VAL A 139 -7.57 16.87 1.16
CA VAL A 139 -6.94 18.13 1.57
C VAL A 139 -5.51 18.15 1.02
N PHE A 140 -5.29 18.91 -0.04
CA PHE A 140 -3.99 19.10 -0.67
C PHE A 140 -3.21 20.15 0.11
N ILE A 141 -2.04 19.76 0.61
CA ILE A 141 -1.17 20.58 1.44
C ILE A 141 0.24 20.61 0.87
N SER A 142 0.90 21.73 1.05
CA SER A 142 2.31 21.91 0.67
C SER A 142 3.23 21.02 1.52
N GLU A 143 4.33 20.54 0.95
CA GLU A 143 5.41 19.92 1.72
C GLU A 143 6.11 20.90 2.68
N HIS A 144 5.87 22.20 2.51
CA HIS A 144 6.36 23.28 3.38
C HIS A 144 5.31 23.80 4.35
N ALA A 145 4.11 23.19 4.39
CA ALA A 145 3.11 23.55 5.38
C ALA A 145 3.61 23.23 6.80
N VAL A 146 3.17 24.02 7.77
CA VAL A 146 3.64 23.92 9.15
C VAL A 146 2.45 24.06 10.10
N ASN A 147 2.43 23.23 11.15
CA ASN A 147 1.48 23.30 12.26
C ASN A 147 0.00 23.22 11.85
N ILE A 148 -0.33 22.33 10.92
CA ILE A 148 -1.73 22.01 10.61
C ILE A 148 -2.34 21.27 11.82
N ASP A 149 -3.30 21.90 12.49
CA ASP A 149 -4.11 21.25 13.52
C ASP A 149 -5.27 20.47 12.86
N VAL A 150 -5.13 19.14 12.87
CA VAL A 150 -6.12 18.22 12.29
C VAL A 150 -7.49 18.35 12.97
N ASP A 151 -7.52 18.53 14.29
CA ASP A 151 -8.78 18.62 15.05
C ASP A 151 -9.51 19.95 14.77
N GLU A 152 -8.77 21.04 14.66
CA GLU A 152 -9.30 22.34 14.25
C GLU A 152 -9.85 22.30 12.82
N LEU A 153 -9.10 21.69 11.88
CA LEU A 153 -9.55 21.55 10.51
C LEU A 153 -10.84 20.71 10.43
N CYS A 154 -10.89 19.55 11.10
CA CYS A 154 -12.08 18.69 11.15
C CYS A 154 -13.32 19.47 11.63
N LYS A 155 -13.17 20.29 12.68
CA LYS A 155 -14.25 21.15 13.21
C LYS A 155 -14.66 22.20 12.18
N SER A 156 -13.71 22.83 11.50
CA SER A 156 -13.98 23.91 10.55
C SER A 156 -14.81 23.45 9.33
N ILE A 157 -14.59 22.23 8.86
CA ILE A 157 -15.34 21.65 7.73
C ILE A 157 -16.47 20.70 8.18
N ASN A 158 -16.72 20.58 9.49
CA ASN A 158 -17.74 19.69 10.08
C ASN A 158 -17.66 18.25 9.53
N GLN A 159 -16.47 17.65 9.58
CA GLN A 159 -16.21 16.28 9.13
C GLN A 159 -15.52 15.46 10.21
N GLU A 160 -15.78 14.16 10.19
CA GLU A 160 -14.96 13.19 10.93
C GLU A 160 -13.62 13.02 10.24
N GLU A 161 -12.55 12.87 11.01
CA GLU A 161 -11.19 12.66 10.49
C GLU A 161 -11.10 11.45 9.55
N SER A 162 -11.89 10.40 9.81
CA SER A 162 -11.96 9.18 8.99
C SER A 162 -12.43 9.41 7.55
N ASN A 163 -13.12 10.53 7.29
CA ASN A 163 -13.58 10.95 5.97
C ASN A 163 -12.59 11.89 5.27
N ILE A 164 -11.54 12.35 5.96
CA ILE A 164 -10.56 13.28 5.44
C ILE A 164 -9.30 12.51 5.03
N HIS A 165 -8.81 12.77 3.82
CA HIS A 165 -7.55 12.24 3.33
C HIS A 165 -6.61 13.40 2.98
N PHE A 166 -5.50 13.51 3.70
CA PHE A 166 -4.50 14.54 3.42
C PHE A 166 -3.58 14.12 2.27
N VAL A 167 -3.36 15.01 1.31
CA VAL A 167 -2.46 14.79 0.16
C VAL A 167 -1.32 15.79 0.29
N ILE A 168 -0.14 15.30 0.65
CA ILE A 168 1.07 16.12 0.74
C ILE A 168 1.71 16.19 -0.63
N CYS A 169 1.70 17.39 -1.20
CA CYS A 169 2.22 17.69 -2.52
C CYS A 169 3.72 17.97 -2.41
N HIS A 170 4.51 17.18 -3.13
CA HIS A 170 5.96 17.34 -3.18
C HIS A 170 6.40 17.87 -4.54
N SER A 171 7.45 18.69 -4.53
CA SER A 171 8.16 19.09 -5.74
C SER A 171 8.79 17.89 -6.47
N ASP A 172 9.00 18.05 -7.78
CA ASP A 172 9.65 17.02 -8.62
C ASP A 172 11.09 16.73 -8.21
N SER A 173 11.75 17.69 -7.53
CA SER A 173 13.10 17.54 -6.98
C SER A 173 13.14 16.86 -5.61
N CYS A 174 11.99 16.62 -4.98
CA CYS A 174 11.93 15.96 -3.69
C CYS A 174 12.37 14.49 -3.82
N ALA A 175 13.52 14.16 -3.23
CA ALA A 175 14.06 12.80 -3.28
C ALA A 175 13.29 11.84 -2.34
N LYS A 176 12.81 12.37 -1.21
CA LYS A 176 11.99 11.66 -0.23
C LYS A 176 11.20 12.64 0.64
N PRO A 177 10.00 12.26 1.10
CA PRO A 177 9.31 13.01 2.15
C PRO A 177 10.16 13.06 3.42
N ASN A 178 9.92 14.09 4.22
CA ASN A 178 10.54 14.29 5.52
C ASN A 178 9.66 15.19 6.39
N ASP A 179 9.82 15.04 7.71
CA ASP A 179 9.22 15.92 8.71
C ASP A 179 7.68 15.96 8.63
N THR A 180 7.05 14.90 8.13
CA THR A 180 5.59 14.80 7.98
C THR A 180 4.87 15.01 9.31
N LEU A 181 5.44 14.49 10.40
CA LEU A 181 4.94 14.70 11.76
C LEU A 181 4.90 16.19 12.16
N TYR A 182 5.87 16.99 11.70
CA TYR A 182 5.95 18.42 11.98
C TYR A 182 4.90 19.23 11.21
N ILE A 183 4.58 18.82 9.98
CA ILE A 183 3.49 19.40 9.19
C ILE A 183 2.18 19.39 10.00
N PHE A 184 1.93 18.31 10.74
CA PHE A 184 0.70 18.12 11.52
C PHE A 184 0.85 18.37 13.03
N ASN A 185 1.70 19.32 13.43
CA ASN A 185 1.84 19.72 14.83
C ASN A 185 2.10 18.54 15.80
N ASN A 186 2.92 17.57 15.36
CA ASN A 186 3.24 16.34 16.09
C ASN A 186 2.07 15.38 16.34
N LYS A 187 1.01 15.46 15.53
CA LYS A 187 -0.12 14.52 15.53
C LYS A 187 -0.52 14.18 14.09
N LEU A 188 -0.07 13.03 13.60
CA LEU A 188 -0.41 12.56 12.26
C LEU A 188 -1.93 12.33 12.10
N PRO A 189 -2.50 12.65 10.93
CA PRO A 189 -3.88 12.31 10.62
C PRO A 189 -4.03 10.82 10.33
N GLN A 190 -5.25 10.30 10.48
CA GLN A 190 -5.59 8.91 10.21
C GLN A 190 -5.28 8.47 8.77
N HIS A 191 -5.46 9.36 7.81
CA HIS A 191 -5.28 9.08 6.38
C HIS A 191 -4.50 10.21 5.70
N PHE A 192 -3.32 9.87 5.16
CA PHE A 192 -2.54 10.76 4.32
C PHE A 192 -1.79 10.02 3.21
N SER A 193 -1.29 10.76 2.22
CA SER A 193 -0.42 10.23 1.16
C SER A 193 0.49 11.32 0.60
N HIS A 194 1.73 10.94 0.27
CA HIS A 194 2.69 11.78 -0.44
C HIS A 194 2.51 11.64 -1.94
N VAL A 195 2.42 12.73 -2.68
CA VAL A 195 2.22 12.74 -4.14
C VAL A 195 3.20 13.70 -4.80
N GLN A 196 3.81 13.26 -5.89
CA GLN A 196 4.56 14.11 -6.82
C GLN A 196 3.79 14.28 -8.13
N ASN A 197 4.22 15.22 -8.98
CA ASN A 197 3.59 15.46 -10.28
C ASN A 197 3.98 14.38 -11.30
N ASN A 198 3.46 13.17 -11.11
CA ASN A 198 3.68 12.04 -12.02
C ASN A 198 2.44 11.15 -12.13
N GLU A 199 2.37 10.41 -13.24
CA GLU A 199 1.24 9.56 -13.58
C GLU A 199 0.98 8.44 -12.56
N ASN A 200 2.04 7.86 -11.98
CA ASN A 200 1.89 6.77 -11.01
C ASN A 200 1.20 7.22 -9.72
N ASP A 201 1.58 8.39 -9.20
CA ASP A 201 0.97 8.96 -8.00
C ASP A 201 -0.46 9.45 -8.28
N PHE A 202 -0.73 10.01 -9.46
CA PHE A 202 -2.10 10.37 -9.87
C PHE A 202 -2.99 9.15 -10.01
N ALA A 203 -2.50 8.09 -10.64
CA ALA A 203 -3.23 6.83 -10.77
C ALA A 203 -3.51 6.20 -9.40
N ARG A 204 -2.56 6.30 -8.45
CA ARG A 204 -2.77 5.86 -7.06
C ARG A 204 -3.84 6.69 -6.36
N LEU A 205 -3.78 8.01 -6.46
CA LEU A 205 -4.77 8.90 -5.85
C LEU A 205 -6.17 8.68 -6.45
N TYR A 206 -6.24 8.45 -7.76
CA TYR A 206 -7.47 8.06 -8.46
C TYR A 206 -8.03 6.74 -7.90
N ARG A 207 -7.21 5.70 -7.73
CA ARG A 207 -7.65 4.43 -7.11
C ARG A 207 -8.11 4.62 -5.68
N LEU A 208 -7.44 5.45 -4.88
CA LEU A 208 -7.86 5.79 -3.51
C LEU A 208 -9.24 6.45 -3.49
N ILE A 209 -9.45 7.44 -4.37
CA ILE A 209 -10.73 8.12 -4.56
C ILE A 209 -11.85 7.11 -4.87
N LYS A 210 -11.62 6.23 -5.84
CA LYS A 210 -12.57 5.20 -6.27
C LYS A 210 -12.76 4.07 -5.25
N GLY A 211 -11.95 4.02 -4.20
CA GLY A 211 -11.97 2.93 -3.22
C GLY A 211 -11.40 1.62 -3.75
N ASN A 212 -10.62 1.67 -4.83
CA ASN A 212 -10.02 0.51 -5.50
C ASN A 212 -8.50 0.45 -5.29
N SER A 213 -7.97 1.10 -4.24
CA SER A 213 -6.54 1.04 -3.93
C SER A 213 -6.10 -0.39 -3.60
N ILE A 214 -4.92 -0.77 -4.05
CA ILE A 214 -4.38 -2.11 -3.87
C ILE A 214 -3.34 -2.10 -2.74
N THR A 215 -3.59 -2.89 -1.69
CA THR A 215 -2.62 -3.11 -0.62
C THR A 215 -1.97 -4.49 -0.74
N LEU A 216 -0.63 -4.53 -0.71
CA LEU A 216 0.13 -5.77 -0.72
C LEU A 216 0.52 -6.20 0.69
N VAL A 217 0.16 -7.42 1.09
CA VAL A 217 0.42 -8.00 2.42
C VAL A 217 1.41 -9.14 2.30
N LEU A 218 2.55 -9.03 2.99
CA LEU A 218 3.67 -9.96 2.87
C LEU A 218 3.90 -10.71 4.18
N GLY A 219 3.72 -12.03 4.15
CA GLY A 219 3.89 -12.87 5.33
C GLY A 219 5.34 -13.11 5.75
N GLY A 220 5.54 -13.49 7.01
CA GLY A 220 6.83 -13.91 7.53
C GLY A 220 7.25 -15.31 7.06
N GLY A 221 8.51 -15.70 7.30
CA GLY A 221 9.04 -17.02 6.91
C GLY A 221 10.56 -17.12 6.76
N GLY A 222 11.33 -16.18 7.33
CA GLY A 222 12.79 -16.12 7.17
C GLY A 222 13.22 -15.99 5.71
N CYS A 223 14.29 -16.66 5.30
CA CYS A 223 14.82 -16.64 3.93
C CYS A 223 13.77 -16.99 2.85
N LYS A 224 12.74 -17.78 3.18
CA LYS A 224 11.66 -18.09 2.24
C LYS A 224 10.91 -16.84 1.74
N GLY A 225 10.88 -15.78 2.55
CA GLY A 225 10.30 -14.49 2.18
C GLY A 225 11.04 -13.74 1.08
N LEU A 226 12.21 -14.19 0.66
CA LEU A 226 12.87 -13.63 -0.54
C LEU A 226 12.04 -13.86 -1.80
N ALA A 227 11.11 -14.84 -1.81
CA ALA A 227 10.21 -15.06 -2.94
C ALA A 227 9.25 -13.88 -3.16
N HIS A 228 8.99 -13.08 -2.12
CA HIS A 228 8.18 -11.88 -2.23
C HIS A 228 8.77 -10.87 -3.23
N PHE A 229 10.10 -10.78 -3.34
CA PHE A 229 10.73 -9.92 -4.35
C PHE A 229 10.44 -10.39 -5.78
N GLY A 230 10.40 -11.70 -6.01
CA GLY A 230 10.01 -12.25 -7.31
C GLY A 230 8.55 -11.92 -7.66
N ILE A 231 7.67 -11.99 -6.66
CA ILE A 231 6.26 -11.58 -6.81
C ILE A 231 6.17 -10.09 -7.13
N LEU A 232 6.90 -9.23 -6.42
CA LEU A 232 6.95 -7.79 -6.70
C LEU A 232 7.40 -7.49 -8.13
N LYS A 233 8.43 -8.20 -8.62
CA LYS A 233 8.89 -8.08 -10.00
C LYS A 233 7.80 -8.48 -11.00
N ALA A 234 7.10 -9.58 -10.76
CA ALA A 234 6.00 -10.00 -11.64
C ALA A 234 4.82 -9.01 -11.60
N LEU A 235 4.44 -8.49 -10.43
CA LEU A 235 3.40 -7.47 -10.32
C LEU A 235 3.76 -6.21 -11.11
N GLU A 236 5.01 -5.76 -11.04
CA GLU A 236 5.53 -4.62 -11.80
C GLU A 236 5.49 -4.87 -13.32
N GLU A 237 5.95 -6.04 -13.79
CA GLU A 237 5.93 -6.40 -15.22
C GLU A 237 4.51 -6.55 -15.80
N TYR A 238 3.54 -6.97 -14.98
CA TYR A 238 2.12 -7.07 -15.34
C TYR A 238 1.35 -5.77 -15.06
N THR A 239 2.05 -4.68 -14.75
CA THR A 239 1.49 -3.34 -14.48
C THR A 239 0.40 -3.33 -13.40
N ILE A 240 0.51 -4.23 -12.41
CA ILE A 240 -0.38 -4.27 -11.26
C ILE A 240 0.16 -3.30 -10.20
N PRO A 241 -0.56 -2.20 -9.90
CA PRO A 241 -0.08 -1.19 -8.99
C PRO A 241 -0.15 -1.68 -7.53
N ILE A 242 0.73 -1.11 -6.71
CA ILE A 242 0.76 -1.32 -5.26
C ILE A 242 0.68 0.06 -4.61
N ASP A 243 -0.44 0.34 -3.95
CA ASP A 243 -0.75 1.66 -3.38
C ASP A 243 -0.39 1.75 -1.89
N ALA A 244 -0.25 0.61 -1.22
CA ALA A 244 0.21 0.46 0.15
C ALA A 244 0.83 -0.93 0.37
N VAL A 245 1.67 -1.05 1.39
CA VAL A 245 2.35 -2.30 1.72
C VAL A 245 2.27 -2.60 3.21
N CYS A 246 2.10 -3.87 3.54
CA CYS A 246 2.15 -4.37 4.90
C CYS A 246 2.97 -5.64 4.97
N GLY A 247 3.68 -5.88 6.07
CA GLY A 247 4.33 -7.17 6.25
C GLY A 247 4.72 -7.53 7.67
N THR A 248 5.09 -8.80 7.82
CA THR A 248 5.55 -9.39 9.09
C THR A 248 6.93 -9.99 8.91
N SER A 249 7.84 -9.77 9.86
CA SER A 249 9.18 -10.38 9.84
C SER A 249 9.93 -10.02 8.55
N ILE A 250 10.40 -11.03 7.80
CA ILE A 250 10.98 -10.81 6.47
C ILE A 250 10.04 -10.06 5.52
N GLY A 251 8.72 -10.30 5.58
CA GLY A 251 7.73 -9.58 4.78
C GLY A 251 7.71 -8.09 5.09
N ALA A 252 7.98 -7.70 6.35
CA ALA A 252 8.12 -6.30 6.73
C ALA A 252 9.34 -5.64 6.06
N ILE A 253 10.46 -6.35 5.96
CA ILE A 253 11.64 -5.86 5.23
C ILE A 253 11.32 -5.67 3.75
N VAL A 254 10.70 -6.65 3.12
CA VAL A 254 10.35 -6.56 1.69
C VAL A 254 9.37 -5.41 1.45
N ALA A 255 8.33 -5.28 2.27
CA ALA A 255 7.37 -4.18 2.21
C ALA A 255 8.06 -2.83 2.39
N TYR A 256 8.96 -2.68 3.38
CA TYR A 256 9.69 -1.45 3.60
C TYR A 256 10.60 -1.08 2.41
N LEU A 257 11.35 -2.04 1.88
CA LEU A 257 12.22 -1.82 0.72
C LEU A 257 11.42 -1.42 -0.52
N TRP A 258 10.22 -1.96 -0.69
CA TRP A 258 9.29 -1.51 -1.73
C TRP A 258 8.79 -0.08 -1.48
N ALA A 259 8.40 0.25 -0.24
CA ALA A 259 7.89 1.57 0.13
C ALA A 259 8.90 2.71 -0.11
N ILE A 260 10.21 2.45 0.06
CA ILE A 260 11.26 3.45 -0.21
C ILE A 260 11.62 3.56 -1.69
N HIS A 261 11.63 2.46 -2.45
CA HIS A 261 12.19 2.43 -3.81
C HIS A 261 11.16 2.49 -4.93
N ARG A 262 9.91 2.08 -4.66
CA ARG A 262 8.80 2.00 -5.64
C ARG A 262 9.12 1.19 -6.91
N THR A 263 10.19 0.39 -6.90
CA THR A 263 10.62 -0.44 -8.05
C THR A 263 11.15 -1.78 -7.58
N SER A 264 10.89 -2.84 -8.36
CA SER A 264 11.36 -4.18 -7.99
C SER A 264 12.88 -4.28 -8.07
N ALA A 265 13.48 -3.64 -9.07
CA ALA A 265 14.93 -3.60 -9.26
C ALA A 265 15.65 -2.97 -8.06
N GLY A 266 15.19 -1.80 -7.59
CA GLY A 266 15.79 -1.13 -6.43
C GLY A 266 15.61 -1.92 -5.14
N ALA A 267 14.42 -2.50 -4.92
CA ALA A 267 14.15 -3.34 -3.76
C ALA A 267 15.01 -4.62 -3.73
N ILE A 268 15.15 -5.30 -4.88
CA ILE A 268 15.99 -6.50 -5.03
C ILE A 268 17.47 -6.18 -4.83
N ASP A 269 17.96 -5.09 -5.42
CA ASP A 269 19.36 -4.69 -5.26
C ASP A 269 19.72 -4.47 -3.79
N ARG A 270 18.89 -3.72 -3.05
CA ARG A 270 19.09 -3.54 -1.60
C ARG A 270 18.93 -4.83 -0.82
N ALA A 271 18.00 -5.70 -1.19
CA ALA A 271 17.84 -7.00 -0.56
C ALA A 271 19.11 -7.85 -0.70
N ARG A 272 19.73 -7.88 -1.89
CA ARG A 272 21.00 -8.60 -2.09
C ARG A 272 22.09 -8.09 -1.15
N HIS A 273 22.26 -6.78 -1.03
CA HIS A 273 23.20 -6.19 -0.08
C HIS A 273 22.88 -6.56 1.38
N PHE A 274 21.60 -6.63 1.74
CA PHE A 274 21.17 -7.00 3.10
C PHE A 274 21.41 -8.48 3.42
N PHE A 275 21.05 -9.40 2.52
CA PHE A 275 20.99 -10.84 2.81
C PHE A 275 22.26 -11.62 2.40
N MET A 276 23.01 -11.18 1.40
CA MET A 276 24.29 -11.81 1.04
C MET A 276 25.34 -11.65 2.15
N ASP A 277 25.20 -10.60 2.95
CA ASP A 277 25.99 -10.34 4.14
C ASP A 277 25.76 -11.35 5.28
N ASN A 278 24.87 -12.33 5.06
CA ASN A 278 24.41 -13.35 6.00
C ASN A 278 24.00 -12.75 7.35
N PRO A 279 22.70 -12.43 7.54
CA PRO A 279 22.20 -11.88 8.80
C PRO A 279 22.44 -12.75 10.04
N THR A 280 22.77 -14.03 9.85
CA THR A 280 22.97 -15.01 10.93
C THR A 280 24.28 -15.76 10.79
N PRO A 281 25.40 -15.06 10.94
CA PRO A 281 26.71 -15.69 10.85
C PRO A 281 27.02 -16.46 12.13
N TRP A 282 27.85 -17.50 12.03
CA TRP A 282 28.21 -18.36 13.15
C TRP A 282 28.86 -17.62 14.32
N TRP A 283 29.57 -16.52 14.06
CA TRP A 283 30.27 -15.74 15.08
C TRP A 283 29.32 -14.91 15.97
N ASP A 284 28.07 -14.70 15.55
CA ASP A 284 27.06 -13.98 16.34
C ASP A 284 26.24 -14.94 17.22
N LEU A 285 26.59 -16.23 17.26
CA LEU A 285 25.96 -17.20 18.17
C LEU A 285 26.41 -16.96 19.62
N ASN A 286 25.44 -16.94 20.53
CA ASN A 286 25.69 -16.85 21.96
C ASN A 286 26.15 -18.21 22.51
N VAL A 287 27.35 -18.26 23.11
CA VAL A 287 27.90 -19.46 23.75
C VAL A 287 26.98 -19.98 24.88
N ILE A 288 26.37 -19.08 25.64
CA ILE A 288 25.35 -19.40 26.64
C ILE A 288 24.09 -18.58 26.30
N PRO A 289 23.11 -19.17 25.60
CA PRO A 289 21.97 -18.45 25.04
C PRO A 289 20.90 -18.16 26.10
N ARG A 290 21.18 -17.25 27.04
CA ARG A 290 20.21 -16.86 28.11
C ARG A 290 18.99 -16.11 27.60
N LYS A 291 19.11 -15.39 26.48
CA LYS A 291 18.05 -14.55 25.89
C LYS A 291 17.66 -15.00 24.49
N SER A 292 18.64 -15.43 23.70
CA SER A 292 18.49 -15.78 22.29
C SER A 292 19.70 -16.58 21.80
N LEU A 293 19.53 -17.35 20.74
CA LEU A 293 20.62 -18.09 20.08
C LEU A 293 21.64 -17.14 19.44
N TYR A 294 21.18 -16.08 18.78
CA TYR A 294 22.04 -15.04 18.21
C TYR A 294 22.09 -13.81 19.11
N GLY A 295 23.25 -13.16 19.17
CA GLY A 295 23.45 -11.89 19.87
C GLY A 295 22.74 -10.71 19.20
N GLY A 296 22.48 -10.81 17.89
CA GLY A 296 21.81 -9.77 17.11
C GLY A 296 22.76 -8.66 16.65
N LYS A 297 24.07 -8.79 16.86
CA LYS A 297 25.05 -7.75 16.51
C LYS A 297 25.16 -7.59 15.00
N LYS A 298 25.15 -8.70 14.24
CA LYS A 298 25.23 -8.63 12.78
C LYS A 298 23.99 -7.99 12.20
N ILE A 299 22.80 -8.43 12.63
CA ILE A 299 21.55 -7.88 12.13
C ILE A 299 21.45 -6.38 12.47
N ASP A 300 21.77 -5.97 13.70
CA ASP A 300 21.78 -4.55 14.08
C ASP A 300 22.76 -3.70 13.22
N ALA A 301 23.92 -4.26 12.86
CA ALA A 301 24.88 -3.60 11.98
C ALA A 301 24.38 -3.49 10.53
N ILE A 302 23.75 -4.55 9.99
CA ILE A 302 23.11 -4.51 8.67
C ILE A 302 22.01 -3.46 8.67
N PHE A 303 21.16 -3.46 9.69
CA PHE A 303 20.12 -2.45 9.86
C PHE A 303 20.69 -1.03 9.85
N LYS A 304 21.71 -0.74 10.67
CA LYS A 304 22.34 0.59 10.72
C LYS A 304 22.99 1.01 9.39
N SER A 305 23.50 0.07 8.60
CA SER A 305 24.23 0.38 7.36
C SER A 305 23.35 0.38 6.10
N GLN A 306 22.35 -0.50 6.03
CA GLN A 306 21.52 -0.74 4.84
C GLN A 306 20.10 -0.20 4.99
N ILE A 307 19.58 -0.13 6.21
CA ILE A 307 18.25 0.38 6.54
C ILE A 307 18.43 1.73 7.21
N GLN A 308 18.46 2.79 6.39
CA GLN A 308 18.42 4.16 6.90
C GLN A 308 17.23 4.31 7.86
N ASN A 309 17.45 4.96 9.00
CA ASN A 309 16.39 5.20 9.97
C ASN A 309 15.45 6.28 9.42
N HIS A 310 14.48 5.85 8.63
CA HIS A 310 13.37 6.67 8.17
C HIS A 310 12.27 6.68 9.23
N GLN A 311 11.53 7.78 9.30
CA GLN A 311 10.22 7.73 9.93
C GLN A 311 9.27 7.04 8.95
N ILE A 312 8.38 6.18 9.46
CA ILE A 312 7.45 5.42 8.62
C ILE A 312 6.49 6.36 7.89
N GLU A 313 6.08 7.44 8.54
CA GLU A 313 5.25 8.49 7.97
C GLU A 313 5.92 9.29 6.86
N ASP A 314 7.24 9.19 6.69
CA ASP A 314 8.00 9.87 5.64
C ASP A 314 8.26 8.96 4.41
N LEU A 315 7.59 7.82 4.32
CA LEU A 315 7.73 6.88 3.20
C LEU A 315 6.81 7.25 2.04
N TRP A 316 7.28 7.08 0.79
CA TRP A 316 6.50 7.38 -0.41
C TRP A 316 5.18 6.60 -0.49
N LEU A 317 5.19 5.35 -0.02
CA LEU A 317 4.00 4.51 0.08
C LEU A 317 3.65 4.28 1.56
N PRO A 318 2.35 4.29 1.91
CA PRO A 318 1.90 3.84 3.22
C PRO A 318 2.45 2.44 3.53
N PHE A 319 3.16 2.33 4.66
CA PHE A 319 3.82 1.12 5.12
C PHE A 319 3.35 0.77 6.52
N PHE A 320 3.10 -0.52 6.74
CA PHE A 320 2.69 -1.06 8.03
C PHE A 320 3.48 -2.33 8.31
N CYS A 321 3.94 -2.52 9.54
CA CYS A 321 4.35 -3.85 9.98
C CYS A 321 3.84 -4.16 11.38
N ASN A 322 3.96 -5.41 11.80
CA ASN A 322 3.54 -5.82 13.13
C ASN A 322 4.67 -6.50 13.91
N SER A 323 4.59 -6.37 15.22
CA SER A 323 5.33 -7.18 16.18
C SER A 323 4.36 -7.73 17.23
N SER A 324 4.84 -8.65 18.05
CA SER A 324 4.08 -9.25 19.13
C SER A 324 4.55 -8.67 20.47
N ASN A 325 3.65 -8.02 21.20
CA ASN A 325 3.95 -7.45 22.51
C ASN A 325 3.74 -8.52 23.59
N LEU A 326 4.84 -9.04 24.14
CA LEU A 326 4.80 -10.07 25.18
C LEU A 326 4.43 -9.51 26.57
N THR A 327 4.54 -8.21 26.79
CA THR A 327 4.12 -7.58 28.06
C THR A 327 2.60 -7.59 28.18
N LYS A 328 1.88 -7.29 27.09
CA LYS A 328 0.41 -7.19 27.06
C LYS A 328 -0.29 -8.35 26.36
N LEU A 329 0.46 -9.24 25.72
CA LEU A 329 -0.04 -10.37 24.91
C LEU A 329 -0.96 -9.93 23.78
N GLU A 330 -0.56 -8.88 23.05
CA GLU A 330 -1.31 -8.31 21.93
C GLU A 330 -0.40 -8.01 20.73
N LEU A 331 -1.00 -7.82 19.56
CA LEU A 331 -0.30 -7.32 18.38
C LEU A 331 0.03 -5.83 18.57
N MET A 332 1.26 -5.46 18.25
CA MET A 332 1.66 -4.07 18.11
C MET A 332 1.81 -3.76 16.62
N ILE A 333 1.04 -2.77 16.14
CA ILE A 333 1.13 -2.27 14.77
C ILE A 333 2.12 -1.09 14.76
N HIS A 334 3.00 -1.10 13.77
CA HIS A 334 3.96 -0.04 13.51
C HIS A 334 3.62 0.59 12.17
N ASP A 335 3.07 1.79 12.22
CA ASP A 335 2.66 2.60 11.07
C ASP A 335 3.11 4.06 11.17
N GLN A 336 3.91 4.36 12.19
CA GLN A 336 4.55 5.65 12.44
C GLN A 336 5.83 5.46 13.26
N GLY A 337 6.71 6.46 13.25
CA GLY A 337 7.96 6.47 13.98
C GLY A 337 9.09 5.70 13.30
N SER A 338 10.10 5.31 14.08
CA SER A 338 11.34 4.72 13.58
C SER A 338 11.12 3.38 12.86
N SER A 339 11.34 3.37 11.54
CA SER A 339 11.31 2.14 10.73
C SER A 339 12.33 1.11 11.22
N LEU A 340 13.50 1.57 11.69
CA LEU A 340 14.53 0.73 12.29
C LEU A 340 14.00 -0.05 13.49
N THR A 341 13.31 0.63 14.42
CA THR A 341 12.74 -0.01 15.61
C THR A 341 11.63 -0.98 15.24
N ALA A 342 10.71 -0.56 14.38
CA ALA A 342 9.58 -1.34 13.91
C ALA A 342 10.02 -2.64 13.22
N LEU A 343 10.92 -2.54 12.24
CA LEU A 343 11.45 -3.69 11.50
C LEU A 343 12.28 -4.61 12.39
N ARG A 344 13.09 -4.04 13.31
CA ARG A 344 13.91 -4.84 14.22
C ARG A 344 13.06 -5.63 15.22
N ALA A 345 11.95 -5.05 15.68
CA ALA A 345 10.96 -5.74 16.50
C ALA A 345 10.21 -6.81 15.71
N SER A 346 9.78 -6.49 14.48
CA SER A 346 9.07 -7.42 13.60
C SER A 346 9.91 -8.66 13.23
N LEU A 347 11.24 -8.56 13.23
CA LEU A 347 12.18 -9.66 12.96
C LEU A 347 12.75 -10.37 14.21
N ALA A 348 12.32 -9.99 15.42
CA ALA A 348 12.86 -10.53 16.66
C ALA A 348 12.27 -11.90 17.01
N ILE A 349 12.58 -12.92 16.19
CA ILE A 349 12.02 -14.28 16.34
C ILE A 349 12.37 -14.83 17.74
N PRO A 350 11.37 -15.22 18.56
CA PRO A 350 11.59 -15.74 19.90
C PRO A 350 12.60 -16.89 19.95
N GLY A 351 13.55 -16.80 20.88
CA GLY A 351 14.63 -17.77 21.05
C GLY A 351 15.74 -17.69 20.01
N ILE A 352 15.53 -17.05 18.86
CA ILE A 352 16.55 -16.88 17.82
C ILE A 352 17.26 -15.54 17.97
N PHE A 353 16.50 -14.45 17.99
CA PHE A 353 17.01 -13.09 18.14
C PHE A 353 16.55 -12.51 19.47
N PRO A 354 17.31 -11.57 20.05
CA PRO A 354 16.92 -10.96 21.30
C PRO A 354 15.64 -10.12 21.10
N PRO A 355 14.69 -10.16 22.05
CA PRO A 355 13.53 -9.28 22.05
C PRO A 355 13.94 -7.81 22.03
N VAL A 356 13.09 -6.96 21.46
CA VAL A 356 13.29 -5.51 21.42
C VAL A 356 12.51 -4.87 22.57
N LEU A 357 13.20 -4.08 23.38
CA LEU A 357 12.55 -3.25 24.40
C LEU A 357 12.22 -1.89 23.78
N HIS A 358 10.95 -1.50 23.86
CA HIS A 358 10.49 -0.22 23.34
C HIS A 358 9.30 0.28 24.17
N GLU A 359 9.42 1.47 24.76
CA GLU A 359 8.35 2.10 25.59
C GLU A 359 7.73 1.14 26.62
N ASP A 360 8.58 0.47 27.41
CA ASP A 360 8.20 -0.54 28.42
C ASP A 360 7.55 -1.83 27.90
N LYS A 361 7.55 -2.03 26.57
CA LYS A 361 7.04 -3.24 25.93
C LYS A 361 8.20 -4.17 25.56
N VAL A 362 7.99 -5.47 25.77
CA VAL A 362 8.87 -6.51 25.24
C VAL A 362 8.30 -6.97 23.91
N LEU A 363 8.95 -6.60 22.81
CA LEU A 363 8.50 -6.91 21.46
C LEU A 363 9.30 -8.06 20.86
N VAL A 364 8.57 -8.98 20.22
CA VAL A 364 9.13 -10.08 19.42
C VAL A 364 8.47 -10.11 18.03
N ASP A 365 8.92 -11.01 17.18
CA ASP A 365 8.43 -11.17 15.81
C ASP A 365 6.89 -11.21 15.75
N GLY A 366 6.31 -10.48 14.78
CA GLY A 366 4.86 -10.36 14.60
C GLY A 366 4.20 -11.69 14.25
N GLY A 367 4.97 -12.63 13.70
CA GLY A 367 4.51 -13.95 13.32
C GLY A 367 4.02 -14.79 14.48
N VAL A 368 4.33 -14.45 15.74
CA VAL A 368 3.79 -15.14 16.92
C VAL A 368 2.27 -14.99 17.03
N PHE A 369 1.74 -13.80 16.74
CA PHE A 369 0.30 -13.55 16.82
C PHE A 369 -0.38 -13.43 15.45
N ASN A 370 0.32 -12.89 14.44
CA ASN A 370 -0.25 -12.72 13.10
C ASN A 370 0.85 -12.65 12.05
N ASN A 371 1.10 -13.77 11.36
CA ASN A 371 2.15 -13.88 10.35
C ASN A 371 1.71 -13.39 8.96
N LEU A 372 0.41 -13.18 8.72
CA LEU A 372 -0.12 -12.60 7.49
C LEU A 372 -1.25 -11.60 7.84
N PRO A 373 -0.91 -10.31 8.06
CA PRO A 373 -1.78 -9.31 8.70
C PRO A 373 -2.86 -8.72 7.78
N VAL A 374 -3.64 -9.59 7.11
CA VAL A 374 -4.69 -9.20 6.15
C VAL A 374 -5.86 -8.47 6.83
N ASP A 375 -6.22 -8.90 8.03
CA ASP A 375 -7.27 -8.32 8.88
C ASP A 375 -6.94 -6.89 9.30
N ILE A 376 -5.67 -6.62 9.65
CA ILE A 376 -5.21 -5.28 10.00
C ILE A 376 -5.40 -4.33 8.80
N VAL A 377 -5.04 -4.79 7.60
CA VAL A 377 -5.23 -4.01 6.37
C VAL A 377 -6.71 -3.80 6.08
N SER A 378 -7.53 -4.86 6.14
CA SER A 378 -8.96 -4.78 5.87
C SER A 378 -9.69 -3.83 6.83
N ASN A 379 -9.23 -3.70 8.07
CA ASN A 379 -9.81 -2.79 9.06
C ASN A 379 -9.30 -1.34 8.92
N LYS A 380 -8.06 -1.14 8.46
CA LYS A 380 -7.44 0.19 8.34
C LYS A 380 -7.66 0.85 6.98
N ARG A 381 -7.85 0.08 5.91
CA ARG A 381 -7.87 0.59 4.54
C ARG A 381 -8.98 -0.06 3.72
N LYS A 382 -9.65 0.74 2.90
CA LYS A 382 -10.59 0.25 1.89
C LYS A 382 -9.82 -0.12 0.62
N GLY A 383 -10.35 -1.09 -0.13
CA GLY A 383 -9.81 -1.47 -1.43
C GLY A 383 -9.47 -2.95 -1.51
N LYS A 384 -8.60 -3.27 -2.47
CA LYS A 384 -8.22 -4.63 -2.83
C LYS A 384 -7.01 -5.09 -2.04
N ILE A 385 -6.98 -6.36 -1.67
CA ILE A 385 -5.86 -6.95 -0.94
C ILE A 385 -5.19 -8.03 -1.78
N ILE A 386 -3.92 -7.82 -2.07
CA ILE A 386 -3.00 -8.84 -2.59
C ILE A 386 -2.21 -9.36 -1.39
N ALA A 387 -2.12 -10.68 -1.22
CA ALA A 387 -1.35 -11.26 -0.12
C ALA A 387 -0.38 -12.33 -0.61
N SER A 388 0.79 -12.42 0.00
CA SER A 388 1.79 -13.46 -0.28
C SER A 388 2.19 -14.19 0.98
N ARG A 389 2.02 -15.52 0.97
CA ARG A 389 2.34 -16.41 2.07
C ARG A 389 3.52 -17.33 1.70
N VAL A 390 4.50 -17.44 2.60
CA VAL A 390 5.75 -18.22 2.38
C VAL A 390 6.10 -19.13 3.56
N ASP A 391 5.47 -18.93 4.71
CA ASP A 391 5.50 -19.80 5.88
C ASP A 391 4.65 -21.04 5.61
N MET A 392 5.15 -21.94 4.77
CA MET A 392 4.55 -23.26 4.74
C MET A 392 4.96 -23.99 6.02
N PRO A 393 4.02 -24.52 6.83
CA PRO A 393 4.36 -25.59 7.73
C PRO A 393 4.96 -26.65 6.82
N SER A 394 6.24 -26.89 7.01
CA SER A 394 6.85 -28.00 6.33
C SER A 394 6.00 -29.20 6.75
N SER A 395 5.31 -29.83 5.82
CA SER A 395 4.76 -31.19 5.98
C SER A 395 5.86 -32.22 6.31
N SER A 396 7.03 -31.77 6.74
CA SER A 396 8.24 -32.51 7.05
C SER A 396 8.22 -33.17 8.43
N ILE A 397 7.18 -32.99 9.24
CA ILE A 397 6.93 -33.91 10.37
C ILE A 397 6.61 -35.32 9.82
N VAL A 398 6.20 -35.45 8.56
CA VAL A 398 5.85 -36.73 7.92
C VAL A 398 7.07 -37.61 7.60
N ASN A 399 8.31 -37.13 7.77
CA ASN A 399 9.53 -37.89 7.43
C ASN A 399 10.30 -38.50 8.62
N ASN A 400 9.67 -38.69 9.80
CA ASN A 400 10.30 -39.31 10.98
C ASN A 400 11.64 -38.65 11.42
N LYS A 401 11.85 -37.36 11.14
CA LYS A 401 13.04 -36.61 11.58
C LYS A 401 12.64 -35.59 12.64
N ILE A 402 13.37 -35.60 13.75
CA ILE A 402 13.23 -34.58 14.81
C ILE A 402 13.56 -33.21 14.20
N PRO A 403 12.65 -32.21 14.25
CA PRO A 403 12.94 -30.87 13.77
C PRO A 403 14.10 -30.24 14.53
N ASN A 404 14.86 -29.36 13.89
CA ASN A 404 15.91 -28.62 14.60
C ASN A 404 15.31 -27.61 15.60
N ILE A 405 16.13 -27.11 16.52
CA ILE A 405 15.69 -26.18 17.57
C ILE A 405 15.00 -24.95 17.00
N PHE A 406 15.50 -24.40 15.89
CA PHE A 406 14.90 -23.24 15.23
C PHE A 406 13.48 -23.56 14.75
N SER A 407 13.33 -24.62 13.96
CA SER A 407 12.02 -25.02 13.43
C SER A 407 11.03 -25.34 14.53
N THR A 408 11.50 -25.94 15.63
CA THR A 408 10.66 -26.26 16.79
C THR A 408 10.18 -24.99 17.49
N LEU A 409 11.07 -24.04 17.76
CA LEU A 409 10.73 -22.76 18.41
C LEU A 409 9.82 -21.89 17.55
N TYR A 410 10.07 -21.83 16.24
CA TYR A 410 9.23 -21.07 15.33
C TYR A 410 7.85 -21.70 15.17
N GLN A 411 7.76 -23.01 14.93
CA GLN A 411 6.46 -23.68 14.78
C GLN A 411 5.63 -23.64 16.07
N SER A 412 6.27 -23.78 17.24
CA SER A 412 5.55 -23.67 18.51
C SER A 412 5.06 -22.25 18.79
N SER A 413 5.81 -21.23 18.38
CA SER A 413 5.40 -19.84 18.56
C SER A 413 4.31 -19.40 17.58
N THR A 414 4.23 -20.00 16.39
CA THR A 414 3.24 -19.66 15.37
C THR A 414 2.09 -20.67 15.24
N ALA A 415 2.00 -21.69 16.11
CA ALA A 415 1.05 -22.79 15.98
C ALA A 415 -0.43 -22.36 15.88
N ASN A 416 -0.80 -21.23 16.51
CA ASN A 416 -2.17 -20.72 16.50
C ASN A 416 -2.48 -19.79 15.32
N VAL A 417 -1.48 -19.44 14.51
CA VAL A 417 -1.58 -18.42 13.45
C VAL A 417 -2.26 -18.97 12.21
N ASP A 418 -2.03 -20.24 11.89
CA ASP A 418 -2.61 -20.91 10.71
C ASP A 418 -4.14 -20.83 10.70
N MET A 419 -4.76 -20.92 11.88
CA MET A 419 -6.21 -20.79 12.02
C MET A 419 -6.71 -19.39 11.69
N ASN A 420 -5.94 -18.35 11.99
CA ASN A 420 -6.31 -16.96 11.67
C ASN A 420 -6.10 -16.66 10.18
N THR A 421 -5.03 -17.18 9.58
CA THR A 421 -4.77 -16.98 8.14
C THR A 421 -5.86 -17.60 7.27
N GLU A 422 -6.33 -18.82 7.59
CA GLU A 422 -7.43 -19.44 6.83
C GLU A 422 -8.76 -18.71 7.02
N LYS A 423 -9.06 -18.22 8.23
CA LYS A 423 -10.25 -17.38 8.46
C LYS A 423 -10.22 -16.08 7.64
N ASN A 424 -9.05 -15.47 7.52
CA ASN A 424 -8.87 -14.20 6.82
C ASN A 424 -8.71 -14.37 5.30
N ARG A 425 -8.69 -15.60 4.78
CA ARG A 425 -8.53 -15.87 3.35
C ARG A 425 -9.64 -15.23 2.49
N GLY A 426 -10.85 -15.11 3.03
CA GLY A 426 -11.97 -14.44 2.37
C GLY A 426 -11.80 -12.92 2.20
N LEU A 427 -10.81 -12.31 2.86
CA LEU A 427 -10.48 -10.89 2.73
C LEU A 427 -9.48 -10.63 1.58
N ILE A 428 -8.91 -11.67 0.98
CA ILE A 428 -7.83 -11.57 -0.01
C ILE A 428 -8.42 -11.67 -1.42
N ASP A 429 -8.16 -10.67 -2.25
CA ASP A 429 -8.58 -10.67 -3.66
C ASP A 429 -7.62 -11.48 -4.53
N LEU A 430 -6.30 -11.34 -4.31
CA LEU A 430 -5.28 -12.11 -5.03
C LEU A 430 -4.25 -12.70 -4.07
N TYR A 431 -4.13 -14.02 -4.08
CA TYR A 431 -3.31 -14.74 -3.11
C TYR A 431 -2.13 -15.47 -3.74
N PHE A 432 -0.91 -15.19 -3.31
CA PHE A 432 0.30 -15.88 -3.72
C PHE A 432 0.80 -16.84 -2.63
N GLU A 433 1.21 -18.04 -3.05
CA GLU A 433 1.69 -19.10 -2.17
C GLU A 433 2.79 -19.90 -2.89
N PRO A 434 3.95 -19.27 -3.18
CA PRO A 434 5.03 -19.91 -3.92
C PRO A 434 5.61 -21.11 -3.15
N ARG A 435 5.96 -22.17 -3.88
CA ARG A 435 6.46 -23.42 -3.28
C ARG A 435 7.95 -23.32 -2.89
N VAL A 436 8.22 -22.73 -1.74
CA VAL A 436 9.58 -22.52 -1.18
C VAL A 436 9.90 -23.40 0.02
N SER A 437 9.08 -24.43 0.28
CA SER A 437 9.22 -25.34 1.44
C SER A 437 10.53 -26.14 1.46
N LYS A 438 11.19 -26.32 0.30
CA LYS A 438 12.49 -27.01 0.19
C LYS A 438 13.66 -26.24 0.81
N TYR A 439 13.53 -24.93 1.03
CA TYR A 439 14.57 -24.10 1.62
C TYR A 439 14.43 -23.97 3.13
N GLY A 440 15.55 -23.96 3.84
CA GLY A 440 15.58 -23.61 5.26
C GLY A 440 15.31 -22.13 5.51
N MET A 441 14.75 -21.78 6.67
CA MET A 441 14.45 -20.39 7.04
C MET A 441 15.69 -19.49 7.17
N MET A 442 16.90 -20.07 7.23
CA MET A 442 18.18 -19.35 7.37
C MET A 442 19.12 -19.56 6.18
N GLN A 443 18.61 -20.07 5.05
CA GLN A 443 19.41 -20.41 3.88
C GLN A 443 19.60 -19.20 2.93
N TRP A 444 20.18 -18.11 3.44
CA TRP A 444 20.26 -16.82 2.74
C TRP A 444 21.00 -16.85 1.40
N MET A 445 21.93 -17.80 1.23
CA MET A 445 22.71 -17.95 0.00
C MET A 445 21.87 -18.43 -1.20
N ALA A 446 20.64 -18.89 -0.98
CA ALA A 446 19.71 -19.28 -2.05
C ALA A 446 18.85 -18.09 -2.55
N ILE A 447 19.26 -16.85 -2.29
CA ILE A 447 18.48 -15.64 -2.62
C ILE A 447 17.99 -15.62 -4.06
N ASP A 448 18.88 -15.81 -5.04
CA ASP A 448 18.50 -15.72 -6.46
C ASP A 448 17.53 -16.84 -6.87
N GLU A 449 17.72 -18.06 -6.36
CA GLU A 449 16.80 -19.17 -6.64
C GLU A 449 15.42 -18.94 -6.03
N ILE A 450 15.36 -18.44 -4.79
CA ILE A 450 14.10 -18.19 -4.09
C ILE A 450 13.33 -17.04 -4.74
N ILE A 451 14.02 -15.96 -5.14
CA ILE A 451 13.45 -14.85 -5.90
C ILE A 451 12.88 -15.38 -7.22
N GLN A 452 13.65 -16.19 -7.95
CA GLN A 452 13.23 -16.75 -9.23
C GLN A 452 11.96 -17.62 -9.09
N ILE A 453 11.87 -18.45 -8.05
CA ILE A 453 10.66 -19.25 -7.77
C ILE A 453 9.44 -18.37 -7.52
N GLY A 454 9.61 -17.29 -6.75
CA GLY A 454 8.53 -16.33 -6.50
C GLY A 454 8.04 -15.67 -7.79
N TYR A 455 8.98 -15.27 -8.66
CA TYR A 455 8.70 -14.65 -9.95
C TYR A 455 7.95 -15.59 -10.90
N GLU A 456 8.49 -16.79 -11.12
CA GLU A 456 7.86 -17.79 -12.01
C GLU A 456 6.45 -18.16 -11.54
N TYR A 457 6.28 -18.35 -10.23
CA TYR A 457 4.98 -18.65 -9.64
C TYR A 457 3.99 -17.51 -9.89
N ALA A 458 4.41 -16.26 -9.66
CA ALA A 458 3.56 -15.10 -9.88
C ALA A 458 3.19 -14.93 -11.35
N CYS A 459 4.15 -15.02 -12.28
CA CYS A 459 3.89 -14.97 -13.72
C CYS A 459 2.90 -16.06 -14.17
N GLN A 460 3.07 -17.29 -13.69
CA GLN A 460 2.15 -18.38 -14.00
C GLN A 460 0.72 -18.06 -13.52
N LYS A 461 0.58 -17.47 -12.34
CA LYS A 461 -0.71 -17.09 -11.79
C LYS A 461 -1.34 -15.92 -12.55
N LEU A 462 -0.58 -14.84 -12.74
CA LEU A 462 -1.02 -13.62 -13.41
C LEU A 462 -1.33 -13.82 -14.90
N SER A 463 -0.74 -14.82 -15.56
CA SER A 463 -1.08 -15.15 -16.96
C SER A 463 -2.55 -15.59 -17.16
N ARG A 464 -3.27 -15.90 -16.07
CA ARG A 464 -4.69 -16.25 -16.10
C ARG A 464 -5.53 -14.97 -16.03
N GLN A 465 -6.26 -14.64 -17.09
CA GLN A 465 -7.09 -13.43 -17.16
C GLN A 465 -8.07 -13.28 -15.99
N GLU A 466 -8.59 -14.40 -15.46
CA GLU A 466 -9.49 -14.41 -14.31
C GLU A 466 -8.84 -13.74 -13.09
N ASP A 467 -7.57 -14.03 -12.80
CA ASP A 467 -6.86 -13.52 -11.63
C ASP A 467 -6.64 -12.00 -11.71
N ILE A 468 -6.39 -11.45 -12.90
CA ILE A 468 -6.23 -10.00 -13.11
C ILE A 468 -7.59 -9.29 -13.07
N SER A 469 -8.63 -9.90 -13.64
CA SER A 469 -9.99 -9.34 -13.68
C SER A 469 -10.60 -9.15 -12.29
N ILE A 470 -10.14 -9.90 -11.28
CA ILE A 470 -10.57 -9.74 -9.88
C ILE A 470 -10.13 -8.38 -9.31
N LEU A 471 -8.97 -7.87 -9.76
CA LEU A 471 -8.42 -6.60 -9.27
C LEU A 471 -9.06 -5.38 -9.94
N PHE A 472 -9.35 -5.46 -11.24
CA PHE A 472 -9.79 -4.30 -12.04
C PHE A 472 -11.22 -4.40 -12.58
N GLY A 473 -11.93 -5.52 -12.35
CA GLY A 473 -13.19 -5.83 -13.02
C GLY A 473 -12.97 -6.56 -14.37
N LYS A 474 -14.07 -6.94 -15.05
CA LYS A 474 -13.96 -7.45 -16.43
C LYS A 474 -13.39 -6.33 -17.32
N ILE A 475 -12.18 -6.55 -17.84
CA ILE A 475 -11.52 -5.70 -18.85
C ILE A 475 -12.26 -5.81 -20.17
#